data_AF-A0A2P2E1L5-F1
#
_entry.id   AF-A0A2P2E1L5-F1
#
_cell.length_a   1.000
_cell.length_b   1.000
_cell.length_c   1.000
_cell.angle_alpha   90.00
_cell.angle_beta   90.00
_cell.angle_gamma   90.00
#
_symmetry.space_group_name_H-M   'P 1'
#
loop_
_entity.id
_entity.type
_entity.pdbx_description
1 polymer ?
#
loop_
_entity_poly.entity_id
_entity_poly.type
_entity_poly.pdbx_seq_one_letter_code
_entity_poly.pdbx_strand_id
1 'polypeptide(L)'
;MYAYNAADSPYRTLLCGPPWIYAEEESKEVELSFEFGGKWGEGSPKGSQEEGQENESEDEGGEREGKGFSSEKYKDGKWEELVENLESTSDLRKKFKEEYDKVPLNSGVADSYIKRNREYEDIIVKEVLPTLSTIRDPFKVDLDSAEDNLILHKERNRIIEEFRKGGEELNPITMKISKEGDTIKKTPLEMGKSERSQYLDRTIKQKKEKQLEEFSSRFMGYDPDKGDLSLFVRDLYYENLQRLAYPFSSDPTYFTIDYFQENLNKEDFLKQMMALLAENLGTKVGTEILFTLENIYEIQARALFELFQSVPIVNAASPEQKETIRYETLRRVIEKYKPILKSKKISDIAIVQKLYAKKRLEIIDTLIQNSPKSYRLKDAYFEKGRILWEMGRAENEDRYLEEALSVWAKIPQEREEGDFLLKKAFETLSFVLKDGELRESSGNISDISKSRIDYVLKERLMEAMNQKKLREDRLLWPKSKDIR
;
A
#
# COMPACT_ATOMS: atom_id res chain seq x y z
N MET A 1 25.63 -24.83 6.65
CA MET A 1 25.41 -23.61 5.84
C MET A 1 24.02 -23.75 5.22
N TYR A 2 22.97 -23.45 5.99
CA TYR A 2 21.58 -23.56 5.52
C TYR A 2 21.14 -22.18 5.07
N ALA A 3 21.02 -21.99 3.75
CA ALA A 3 20.40 -20.82 3.16
C ALA A 3 18.91 -20.90 3.46
N TYR A 4 18.36 -19.90 4.15
CA TYR A 4 16.93 -19.77 4.38
C TYR A 4 16.26 -19.57 3.02
N ASN A 5 15.70 -20.65 2.48
CA ASN A 5 14.99 -20.64 1.22
C ASN A 5 13.65 -19.96 1.46
N ALA A 6 13.29 -18.95 0.65
CA ALA A 6 12.02 -18.23 0.77
C ALA A 6 10.76 -19.15 0.65
N ALA A 7 10.97 -20.42 0.27
CA ALA A 7 9.96 -21.48 0.23
C ALA A 7 9.61 -22.08 1.61
N ASP A 8 10.45 -21.91 2.65
CA ASP A 8 10.31 -22.58 3.96
C ASP A 8 9.68 -21.70 5.06
N SER A 9 9.22 -20.49 4.72
CA SER A 9 8.35 -19.73 5.63
C SER A 9 6.93 -20.31 5.59
N PRO A 10 6.32 -20.71 6.72
CA PRO A 10 4.88 -21.06 6.75
C PRO A 10 4.00 -19.87 6.33
N TYR A 11 4.55 -18.66 6.42
CA TYR A 11 4.03 -17.43 5.83
C TYR A 11 4.65 -17.27 4.45
N ARG A 12 4.04 -17.90 3.44
CA ARG A 12 4.38 -17.65 2.04
C ARG A 12 4.34 -16.14 1.80
N THR A 13 5.34 -15.59 1.11
CA THR A 13 5.39 -14.17 0.75
C THR A 13 4.14 -13.77 -0.03
N LEU A 14 3.13 -13.25 0.67
CA LEU A 14 1.91 -12.71 0.08
C LEU A 14 2.24 -11.31 -0.42
N LEU A 15 2.58 -11.22 -1.72
CA LEU A 15 3.06 -10.00 -2.38
C LEU A 15 1.95 -8.95 -2.50
N CYS A 16 2.03 -7.86 -1.74
CA CYS A 16 1.16 -6.69 -1.94
C CYS A 16 1.69 -5.88 -3.13
N GLY A 17 0.97 -5.81 -4.24
CA GLY A 17 1.25 -4.89 -5.37
C GLY A 17 0.71 -5.42 -6.72
N PRO A 18 0.31 -4.55 -7.65
CA PRO A 18 -0.02 -4.92 -9.01
C PRO A 18 1.21 -4.86 -9.95
N PRO A 19 1.10 -5.46 -11.15
CA PRO A 19 2.21 -5.98 -11.96
C PRO A 19 3.22 -5.06 -12.61
N TRP A 20 3.10 -3.75 -12.48
CA TRP A 20 3.69 -2.86 -13.46
C TRP A 20 4.70 -1.86 -12.93
N ILE A 21 5.37 -2.19 -11.84
CA ILE A 21 6.33 -1.27 -11.20
C ILE A 21 7.57 -1.03 -12.10
N TYR A 22 7.69 -1.65 -13.28
CA TYR A 22 8.72 -1.30 -14.26
C TYR A 22 8.14 -1.36 -15.69
N ALA A 23 7.89 -0.18 -16.28
CA ALA A 23 8.12 -0.05 -17.71
C ALA A 23 9.61 -0.36 -17.91
N GLU A 24 9.94 -1.50 -18.51
CA GLU A 24 11.31 -1.94 -18.78
C GLU A 24 12.09 -0.76 -19.40
N GLU A 25 13.23 -0.40 -18.80
CA GLU A 25 14.24 0.32 -19.56
C GLU A 25 14.77 -0.68 -20.58
N GLU A 26 14.58 -0.43 -21.87
CA GLU A 26 15.49 -0.99 -22.86
C GLU A 26 16.88 -0.50 -22.48
N SER A 27 17.66 -1.35 -21.82
CA SER A 27 19.06 -1.07 -21.52
C SER A 27 19.78 -0.93 -22.84
N LYS A 28 20.06 0.30 -23.26
CA LYS A 28 21.16 0.53 -24.21
C LYS A 28 22.42 0.09 -23.50
N GLU A 29 23.02 -1.00 -23.95
CA GLU A 29 24.40 -1.34 -23.61
C GLU A 29 25.26 -0.12 -23.96
N VAL A 30 25.70 0.60 -22.93
CA VAL A 30 26.74 1.62 -23.09
C VAL A 30 28.06 0.88 -22.90
N GLU A 31 28.72 0.56 -24.01
CA GLU A 31 30.13 0.19 -24.02
C GLU A 31 30.93 1.34 -23.39
N LEU A 32 31.40 1.13 -22.16
CA LEU A 32 32.35 2.01 -21.51
C LEU A 32 33.76 1.70 -22.05
N SER A 33 34.18 2.45 -23.08
CA SER A 33 35.58 2.53 -23.48
C SER A 33 36.34 3.43 -22.49
N PHE A 34 37.28 2.87 -21.75
CA PHE A 34 38.20 3.63 -20.90
C PHE A 34 39.41 4.08 -21.73
N GLU A 35 39.56 5.39 -21.95
CA GLU A 35 40.83 5.98 -22.34
C GLU A 35 41.56 6.53 -21.11
N PHE A 36 42.71 5.91 -20.81
CA PHE A 36 43.67 6.39 -19.82
C PHE A 36 44.57 7.45 -20.47
N GLY A 37 44.54 8.68 -19.94
CA GLY A 37 45.48 9.74 -20.31
C GLY A 37 45.72 10.68 -19.14
N GLY A 38 46.81 10.46 -18.41
CA GLY A 38 47.23 11.33 -17.31
C GLY A 38 47.94 12.60 -17.78
N LYS A 39 47.83 13.68 -17.00
CA LYS A 39 48.99 14.49 -16.63
C LYS A 39 48.71 15.38 -15.42
N TRP A 40 49.78 15.53 -14.65
CA TRP A 40 49.95 16.19 -13.36
C TRP A 40 49.82 17.71 -13.42
N GLY A 41 49.49 18.33 -12.28
CA GLY A 41 49.70 19.76 -12.02
C GLY A 41 49.24 20.16 -10.62
N GLU A 42 50.19 20.47 -9.76
CA GLU A 42 50.08 20.80 -8.33
C GLU A 42 49.32 22.10 -8.02
N GLY A 43 48.80 22.19 -6.79
CA GLY A 43 48.40 23.47 -6.18
C GLY A 43 47.50 23.32 -4.95
N SER A 44 48.07 22.95 -3.79
CA SER A 44 47.51 23.26 -2.46
C SER A 44 48.09 24.61 -2.01
N PRO A 45 47.41 25.44 -1.17
CA PRO A 45 47.37 25.14 0.26
C PRO A 45 46.13 25.58 1.07
N LYS A 46 45.88 24.78 2.13
CA LYS A 46 45.45 25.15 3.50
C LYS A 46 44.02 25.66 3.73
N GLY A 47 43.23 24.81 4.38
CA GLY A 47 43.21 24.75 5.85
C GLY A 47 42.00 25.36 6.54
N SER A 48 41.14 24.50 7.11
CA SER A 48 40.73 24.54 8.52
C SER A 48 39.82 23.33 8.80
N GLN A 49 40.29 22.45 9.68
CA GLN A 49 39.47 21.51 10.43
C GLN A 49 38.71 22.31 11.48
N GLU A 50 37.42 22.07 11.62
CA GLU A 50 36.75 22.14 12.93
C GLU A 50 35.89 20.88 13.08
N GLU A 51 36.35 20.05 14.01
CA GLU A 51 35.56 19.04 14.70
C GLU A 51 34.52 19.76 15.58
N GLY A 52 33.29 19.29 15.55
CA GLY A 52 32.22 19.76 16.43
C GLY A 52 31.48 18.55 16.99
N GLN A 53 31.81 18.23 18.24
CA GLN A 53 31.22 17.20 19.08
C GLN A 53 29.71 17.40 19.31
N GLU A 54 29.11 16.29 19.73
CA GLU A 54 27.86 16.13 20.46
C GLU A 54 27.43 17.36 21.29
N ASN A 55 26.14 17.68 21.21
CA ASN A 55 25.41 18.21 22.34
C ASN A 55 24.05 17.48 22.40
N GLU A 56 23.98 16.53 23.33
CA GLU A 56 22.77 16.26 24.08
C GLU A 56 22.34 17.58 24.74
N SER A 57 21.08 17.97 24.53
CA SER A 57 20.43 18.93 25.40
C SER A 57 19.27 18.20 26.07
N GLU A 58 19.56 17.63 27.23
CA GLU A 58 18.63 17.70 28.35
C GLU A 58 18.39 19.20 28.60
N ASP A 59 17.14 19.63 28.51
CA ASP A 59 16.72 20.83 29.20
C ASP A 59 15.35 20.59 29.83
N GLU A 60 15.34 20.89 31.12
CA GLU A 60 14.32 20.60 32.10
C GLU A 60 13.06 21.43 31.89
N GLY A 61 11.96 20.88 32.40
CA GLY A 61 10.83 21.57 33.02
C GLY A 61 10.65 23.07 32.74
N GLY A 62 9.91 23.37 31.67
CA GLY A 62 9.21 24.64 31.52
C GLY A 62 7.71 24.38 31.41
N GLU A 63 6.99 24.46 32.52
CA GLU A 63 5.52 24.59 32.53
C GLU A 63 5.13 25.79 31.66
N ARG A 64 4.69 25.51 30.43
CA ARG A 64 3.90 26.43 29.65
C ARG A 64 2.45 25.98 29.80
N GLU A 65 1.67 26.80 30.51
CA GLU A 65 0.21 26.71 30.59
C GLU A 65 -0.41 26.92 29.20
N GLY A 66 -0.30 25.90 28.34
CA GLY A 66 -1.20 25.72 27.21
C GLY A 66 -2.50 25.13 27.74
N LYS A 67 -3.65 25.66 27.31
CA LYS A 67 -4.96 25.06 27.59
C LYS A 67 -4.92 23.59 27.13
N GLY A 68 -4.79 22.66 28.07
CA GLY A 68 -4.74 21.23 27.79
C GLY A 68 -5.94 20.80 26.94
N PHE A 69 -5.74 19.76 26.12
CA PHE A 69 -6.81 19.16 25.34
C PHE A 69 -8.04 18.89 26.21
N SER A 70 -9.17 19.53 25.89
CA SER A 70 -10.41 19.33 26.64
C SER A 70 -11.13 18.09 26.13
N SER A 71 -10.95 16.94 26.78
CA SER A 71 -11.67 15.71 26.43
C SER A 71 -13.18 15.82 26.69
N GLU A 72 -13.60 16.66 27.65
CA GLU A 72 -15.01 16.96 27.95
C GLU A 72 -15.79 17.48 26.74
N LYS A 73 -15.15 18.14 25.76
CA LYS A 73 -15.83 18.66 24.56
C LYS A 73 -16.38 17.57 23.65
N TYR A 74 -15.94 16.32 23.81
CA TYR A 74 -16.32 15.19 22.96
C TYR A 74 -17.20 14.16 23.66
N LYS A 75 -17.54 14.39 24.94
CA LYS A 75 -18.39 13.50 25.73
C LYS A 75 -19.79 13.40 25.12
N ASP A 76 -20.38 12.20 25.12
CA ASP A 76 -21.66 11.87 24.49
C ASP A 76 -21.71 12.18 22.97
N GLY A 77 -20.56 12.41 22.35
CA GLY A 77 -20.40 12.83 20.96
C GLY A 77 -19.88 11.73 20.04
N LYS A 78 -19.87 11.99 18.73
CA LYS A 78 -19.40 11.04 17.71
C LYS A 78 -17.91 10.65 17.83
N TRP A 79 -17.14 11.39 18.63
CA TRP A 79 -15.69 11.22 18.82
C TRP A 79 -15.31 10.77 20.22
N GLU A 80 -16.28 10.47 21.10
CA GLU A 80 -16.01 10.02 22.47
C GLU A 80 -15.11 8.78 22.48
N GLU A 81 -15.47 7.74 21.74
CA GLU A 81 -14.68 6.50 21.62
C GLU A 81 -13.26 6.77 21.08
N LEU A 82 -13.08 7.75 20.18
CA LEU A 82 -11.76 8.13 19.68
C LEU A 82 -10.90 8.72 20.81
N VAL A 83 -11.47 9.61 21.62
CA VAL A 83 -10.77 10.29 22.72
C VAL A 83 -10.44 9.31 23.84
N GLU A 84 -11.36 8.43 24.21
CA GLU A 84 -11.09 7.36 25.18
C GLU A 84 -9.94 6.45 24.72
N ASN A 85 -9.91 6.11 23.42
CA ASN A 85 -8.83 5.34 22.85
C ASN A 85 -7.49 6.10 22.86
N LEU A 86 -7.49 7.40 22.57
CA LEU A 86 -6.28 8.25 22.65
C LEU A 86 -5.73 8.34 24.08
N GLU A 87 -6.59 8.57 25.07
CA GLU A 87 -6.21 8.59 26.48
C GLU A 87 -5.64 7.23 26.92
N SER A 88 -6.32 6.13 26.57
CA SER A 88 -5.89 4.78 26.96
C SER A 88 -4.60 4.29 26.29
N THR A 89 -4.17 4.94 25.19
CA THR A 89 -2.95 4.60 24.42
C THR A 89 -1.78 5.53 24.70
N SER A 90 -2.00 6.68 25.34
CA SER A 90 -0.97 7.69 25.64
C SER A 90 0.26 7.16 26.41
N ASP A 91 0.07 6.20 27.30
CA ASP A 91 1.14 5.58 28.11
C ASP A 91 1.50 4.15 27.64
N LEU A 92 1.10 3.74 26.43
CA LEU A 92 1.24 2.35 25.97
C LEU A 92 2.70 1.87 26.05
N ARG A 93 3.66 2.67 25.57
CA ARG A 93 5.10 2.34 25.61
C ARG A 93 5.71 2.33 27.00
N LYS A 94 5.10 3.02 27.96
CA LYS A 94 5.56 2.99 29.37
C LYS A 94 5.10 1.71 30.08
N LYS A 95 3.96 1.14 29.63
CA LYS A 95 3.31 0.00 30.27
C LYS A 95 3.75 -1.36 29.72
N PHE A 96 4.24 -1.40 28.48
CA PHE A 96 4.58 -2.65 27.79
C PHE A 96 6.00 -2.66 27.25
N LYS A 97 6.63 -3.83 27.25
CA LYS A 97 8.00 -4.02 26.74
C LYS A 97 8.03 -4.02 25.22
N GLU A 98 9.07 -3.43 24.63
CA GLU A 98 9.39 -3.55 23.22
C GLU A 98 10.61 -4.47 23.06
N GLU A 99 10.36 -5.75 22.84
CA GLU A 99 11.40 -6.76 22.67
C GLU A 99 11.43 -7.29 21.23
N TYR A 100 12.64 -7.68 20.80
CA TYR A 100 12.92 -8.30 19.50
C TYR A 100 13.34 -9.75 19.72
N ASP A 101 12.35 -10.66 19.77
CA ASP A 101 12.54 -12.07 20.02
C ASP A 101 12.48 -12.91 18.73
N LYS A 102 13.17 -14.07 18.77
CA LYS A 102 13.15 -15.08 17.70
C LYS A 102 13.55 -14.57 16.30
N VAL A 103 14.37 -13.53 16.26
CA VAL A 103 14.99 -13.00 15.04
C VAL A 103 16.23 -13.85 14.72
N PRO A 104 16.29 -14.52 13.56
CA PRO A 104 17.48 -15.27 13.16
C PRO A 104 18.62 -14.30 12.78
N LEU A 105 19.85 -14.66 13.16
CA LEU A 105 21.07 -13.88 12.87
C LEU A 105 21.26 -13.55 11.38
N ASN A 106 20.73 -14.37 10.47
CA ASN A 106 20.79 -14.17 9.02
C ASN A 106 19.37 -14.08 8.41
N SER A 107 18.53 -13.21 8.94
CA SER A 107 17.17 -12.98 8.41
C SER A 107 17.15 -12.46 6.96
N GLY A 108 18.28 -11.91 6.47
CA GLY A 108 18.37 -11.26 5.16
C GLY A 108 17.70 -9.89 5.10
N VAL A 109 17.13 -9.43 6.21
CA VAL A 109 16.47 -8.13 6.39
C VAL A 109 17.42 -7.20 7.17
N ALA A 110 17.49 -5.92 6.79
CA ALA A 110 18.40 -4.99 7.44
C ALA A 110 18.00 -4.71 8.91
N ASP A 111 18.97 -4.56 9.80
CA ASP A 111 18.73 -4.22 11.22
C ASP A 111 17.93 -2.92 11.38
N SER A 112 18.15 -1.95 10.49
CA SER A 112 17.41 -0.69 10.45
C SER A 112 15.92 -0.89 10.17
N TYR A 113 15.55 -1.93 9.42
CA TYR A 113 14.15 -2.33 9.25
C TYR A 113 13.62 -3.05 10.48
N ILE A 114 14.37 -4.02 11.02
CA ILE A 114 13.94 -4.83 12.16
C ILE A 114 13.61 -3.93 13.36
N LYS A 115 14.52 -2.99 13.67
CA LYS A 115 14.43 -2.05 14.80
C LYS A 115 13.71 -0.74 14.44
N ARG A 116 13.00 -0.67 13.31
CA ARG A 116 12.26 0.53 12.92
C ARG A 116 11.21 0.87 13.96
N ASN A 117 10.99 2.16 14.20
CA ASN A 117 9.90 2.59 15.07
C ASN A 117 8.56 2.17 14.45
N ARG A 118 7.70 1.56 15.26
CA ARG A 118 6.35 1.15 14.88
C ARG A 118 5.32 2.03 15.54
N GLU A 119 4.31 2.47 14.81
CA GLU A 119 3.28 3.40 15.32
C GLU A 119 2.14 2.61 16.00
N TYR A 120 2.45 1.88 17.08
CA TYR A 120 1.50 1.02 17.79
C TYR A 120 0.22 1.75 18.23
N GLU A 121 0.37 2.99 18.69
CA GLU A 121 -0.74 3.83 19.11
C GLU A 121 -1.65 4.16 17.91
N ASP A 122 -1.09 4.48 16.76
CA ASP A 122 -1.87 4.75 15.54
C ASP A 122 -2.56 3.48 15.03
N ILE A 123 -1.92 2.30 15.14
CA ILE A 123 -2.54 1.01 14.77
C ILE A 123 -3.84 0.77 15.56
N ILE A 124 -3.89 1.20 16.81
CA ILE A 124 -5.07 1.06 17.68
C ILE A 124 -6.11 2.15 17.36
N VAL A 125 -5.66 3.40 17.26
CA VAL A 125 -6.54 4.58 17.18
C VAL A 125 -7.13 4.78 15.79
N LYS A 126 -6.33 4.68 14.73
CA LYS A 126 -6.76 4.89 13.33
C LYS A 126 -7.35 3.62 12.72
N GLU A 127 -7.88 3.72 11.50
CA GLU A 127 -8.40 2.54 10.79
C GLU A 127 -7.30 1.83 10.01
N VAL A 128 -6.96 0.61 10.42
CA VAL A 128 -6.10 -0.30 9.64
C VAL A 128 -6.92 -1.12 8.62
N LEU A 129 -8.24 -1.17 8.78
CA LEU A 129 -9.19 -1.84 7.87
C LEU A 129 -10.30 -0.89 7.35
N PRO A 130 -9.96 0.27 6.75
CA PRO A 130 -10.91 1.32 6.39
C PRO A 130 -12.00 0.92 5.39
N THR A 131 -11.85 -0.21 4.70
CA THR A 131 -12.82 -0.73 3.71
C THR A 131 -13.87 -1.66 4.31
N LEU A 132 -13.66 -2.15 5.54
CA LEU A 132 -14.50 -3.18 6.15
C LEU A 132 -15.92 -2.69 6.43
N SER A 133 -16.08 -1.41 6.79
CA SER A 133 -17.37 -0.83 7.16
C SER A 133 -18.32 -0.68 5.98
N THR A 134 -17.82 -0.55 4.74
CA THR A 134 -18.64 -0.40 3.53
C THR A 134 -18.56 -1.58 2.56
N ILE A 135 -17.85 -2.66 2.93
CA ILE A 135 -17.55 -3.79 2.04
C ILE A 135 -18.76 -4.46 1.38
N ARG A 136 -19.96 -4.31 1.96
CA ARG A 136 -21.22 -4.87 1.44
C ARG A 136 -22.02 -3.89 0.58
N ASP A 137 -21.75 -2.60 0.70
CA ASP A 137 -22.43 -1.56 -0.06
C ASP A 137 -21.91 -1.60 -1.50
N PRO A 138 -22.65 -1.15 -2.53
CA PRO A 138 -22.12 -1.06 -3.89
C PRO A 138 -20.99 -0.03 -3.99
N PHE A 139 -19.99 -0.25 -4.87
CA PHE A 139 -18.85 0.68 -5.01
C PHE A 139 -19.28 2.12 -5.36
N LYS A 140 -20.39 2.27 -6.08
CA LYS A 140 -20.98 3.58 -6.36
C LYS A 140 -21.31 4.37 -5.08
N VAL A 141 -21.76 3.72 -4.01
CA VAL A 141 -22.04 4.39 -2.72
C VAL A 141 -20.76 4.93 -2.09
N ASP A 142 -19.64 4.22 -2.24
CA ASP A 142 -18.33 4.68 -1.76
C ASP A 142 -17.88 5.96 -2.52
N LEU A 143 -18.17 6.04 -3.82
CA LEU A 143 -17.90 7.22 -4.65
C LEU A 143 -18.82 8.39 -4.30
N ASP A 144 -20.12 8.15 -4.21
CA ASP A 144 -21.12 9.19 -3.94
C ASP A 144 -20.92 9.84 -2.56
N SER A 145 -20.34 9.11 -1.60
CA SER A 145 -20.04 9.59 -0.24
C SER A 145 -18.56 9.96 -0.02
N ALA A 146 -17.74 10.02 -1.08
CA ALA A 146 -16.29 10.16 -0.96
C ALA A 146 -15.86 11.48 -0.30
N GLU A 147 -16.50 12.60 -0.66
CA GLU A 147 -16.20 13.93 -0.11
C GLU A 147 -16.55 14.01 1.37
N ASP A 148 -17.76 13.57 1.76
CA ASP A 148 -18.20 13.52 3.15
C ASP A 148 -17.30 12.63 4.01
N ASN A 149 -16.92 11.46 3.48
CA ASN A 149 -15.99 10.55 4.14
C ASN A 149 -14.59 11.17 4.32
N LEU A 150 -14.11 11.93 3.34
CA LEU A 150 -12.83 12.64 3.45
C LEU A 150 -12.89 13.76 4.50
N ILE A 151 -14.01 14.48 4.60
CA ILE A 151 -14.21 15.51 5.63
C ILE A 151 -14.19 14.89 7.04
N LEU A 152 -14.94 13.81 7.25
CA LEU A 152 -14.95 13.09 8.52
C LEU A 152 -13.56 12.56 8.90
N HIS A 153 -12.84 12.02 7.91
CA HIS A 153 -11.47 11.53 8.09
C HIS A 153 -10.48 12.64 8.49
N LYS A 154 -10.53 13.79 7.80
CA LYS A 154 -9.70 14.96 8.12
C LYS A 154 -9.99 15.49 9.53
N GLU A 155 -11.26 15.55 9.92
CA GLU A 155 -11.66 15.96 11.26
C GLU A 155 -11.14 14.98 12.33
N ARG A 156 -11.27 13.67 12.12
CA ARG A 156 -10.69 12.66 13.02
C ARG A 156 -9.19 12.87 13.21
N ASN A 157 -8.46 13.02 12.12
CA ASN A 157 -7.00 13.23 12.17
C ASN A 157 -6.63 14.56 12.84
N ARG A 158 -7.43 15.62 12.66
CA ARG A 158 -7.26 16.89 13.39
C ARG A 158 -7.39 16.67 14.90
N ILE A 159 -8.39 15.94 15.36
CA ILE A 159 -8.61 15.65 16.79
C ILE A 159 -7.43 14.87 17.37
N ILE A 160 -6.92 13.86 16.65
CA ILE A 160 -5.74 13.08 17.05
C ILE A 160 -4.52 14.00 17.22
N GLU A 161 -4.31 14.93 16.29
CA GLU A 161 -3.20 15.88 16.36
C GLU A 161 -3.37 16.93 17.46
N GLU A 162 -4.58 17.46 17.66
CA GLU A 162 -4.91 18.36 18.79
C GLU A 162 -4.63 17.69 20.14
N PHE A 163 -4.99 16.40 20.29
CA PHE A 163 -4.71 15.62 21.49
C PHE A 163 -3.22 15.50 21.74
N ARG A 164 -2.44 15.15 20.70
CA ARG A 164 -0.99 14.96 20.81
C ARG A 164 -0.21 16.25 21.07
N LYS A 165 -0.68 17.38 20.52
CA LYS A 165 -0.03 18.69 20.65
C LYS A 165 -0.54 19.51 21.84
N GLY A 166 -1.51 19.00 22.60
CA GLY A 166 -2.02 19.68 23.79
C GLY A 166 -2.92 20.87 23.51
N GLY A 167 -3.73 20.83 22.45
CA GLY A 167 -4.81 21.81 22.23
C GLY A 167 -4.46 23.03 21.37
N GLU A 168 -3.35 23.02 20.62
CA GLU A 168 -3.19 24.00 19.53
C GLU A 168 -4.29 23.76 18.49
N GLU A 169 -5.21 24.73 18.34
CA GLU A 169 -6.15 24.74 17.22
C GLU A 169 -5.34 24.77 15.91
N LEU A 170 -5.16 23.59 15.31
CA LEU A 170 -4.67 23.50 13.96
C LEU A 170 -5.75 24.12 13.09
N ASN A 171 -5.44 25.28 12.49
CA ASN A 171 -6.28 25.88 11.46
C ASN A 171 -6.66 24.77 10.47
N PRO A 172 -7.95 24.58 10.16
CA PRO A 172 -8.33 23.55 9.21
C PRO A 172 -7.54 23.81 7.93
N ILE A 173 -6.76 22.82 7.51
CA ILE A 173 -6.16 22.81 6.18
C ILE A 173 -7.33 22.59 5.22
N THR A 174 -8.10 23.64 4.99
CA THR A 174 -8.91 23.80 3.80
C THR A 174 -7.91 23.76 2.66
N MET A 175 -7.81 22.61 1.98
CA MET A 175 -7.53 22.65 0.55
C MET A 175 -8.59 23.61 -0.01
N LYS A 176 -8.15 24.82 -0.40
CA LYS A 176 -8.93 25.63 -1.32
C LYS A 176 -8.97 24.83 -2.61
N ILE A 177 -9.95 23.95 -2.73
CA ILE A 177 -10.44 23.53 -4.03
C ILE A 177 -11.03 24.82 -4.58
N SER A 178 -10.33 25.42 -5.52
CA SER A 178 -10.84 26.53 -6.32
C SER A 178 -12.10 26.04 -7.04
N LYS A 179 -13.25 26.27 -6.39
CA LYS A 179 -14.53 26.35 -7.08
C LYS A 179 -14.61 27.73 -7.73
N GLU A 180 -15.21 27.73 -8.92
CA GLU A 180 -15.34 28.86 -9.87
C GLU A 180 -14.07 29.08 -10.70
N GLY A 181 -14.12 29.12 -12.02
CA GLY A 181 -15.23 29.42 -12.91
C GLY A 181 -14.61 30.08 -14.13
N ASP A 182 -13.81 29.30 -14.86
CA ASP A 182 -13.40 29.54 -16.24
C ASP A 182 -12.63 28.29 -16.66
N THR A 183 -12.92 27.77 -17.85
CA THR A 183 -12.17 26.67 -18.47
C THR A 183 -10.76 27.15 -18.84
N ILE A 184 -9.93 27.45 -17.84
CA ILE A 184 -8.49 27.46 -18.01
C ILE A 184 -8.15 26.01 -18.30
N LYS A 185 -7.83 25.70 -19.56
CA LYS A 185 -7.30 24.39 -19.94
C LYS A 185 -6.11 24.14 -19.02
N LYS A 186 -6.27 23.20 -18.09
CA LYS A 186 -5.18 22.77 -17.22
C LYS A 186 -4.01 22.38 -18.12
N THR A 187 -2.81 22.81 -17.76
CA THR A 187 -1.61 22.47 -18.54
C THR A 187 -1.31 20.98 -18.39
N PRO A 188 -0.85 20.29 -19.44
CA PRO A 188 -0.30 18.94 -19.30
C PRO A 188 0.91 18.96 -18.37
N LEU A 189 1.04 17.94 -17.52
CA LEU A 189 2.29 17.73 -16.78
C LEU A 189 3.31 17.14 -17.76
N GLU A 190 4.45 17.77 -17.93
CA GLU A 190 5.58 17.23 -18.69
C GLU A 190 6.66 16.87 -17.67
N MET A 191 6.70 15.60 -17.28
CA MET A 191 7.64 15.09 -16.29
C MET A 191 7.92 13.63 -16.61
N GLY A 192 9.01 13.39 -17.34
CA GLY A 192 9.40 12.06 -17.80
C GLY A 192 9.75 11.10 -16.65
N LYS A 193 9.85 9.81 -16.95
CA LYS A 193 10.12 8.74 -15.95
C LYS A 193 11.30 9.05 -15.03
N SER A 194 12.43 9.50 -15.57
CA SER A 194 13.63 9.82 -14.77
C SER A 194 13.37 10.91 -13.74
N GLU A 195 12.69 12.00 -14.12
CA GLU A 195 12.37 13.10 -13.22
C GLU A 195 11.37 12.66 -12.14
N ARG A 196 10.35 11.89 -12.51
CA ARG A 196 9.40 11.31 -11.55
C ARG A 196 10.10 10.40 -10.55
N SER A 197 10.94 9.48 -11.01
CA SER A 197 11.72 8.60 -10.12
C SER A 197 12.65 9.38 -9.20
N GLN A 198 13.30 10.45 -9.66
CA GLN A 198 14.11 11.32 -8.79
C GLN A 198 13.27 12.02 -7.72
N TYR A 199 12.09 12.52 -8.08
CA TYR A 199 11.16 13.10 -7.11
C TYR A 199 10.72 12.07 -6.06
N LEU A 200 10.36 10.86 -6.49
CA LEU A 200 9.93 9.78 -5.62
C LEU A 200 11.06 9.31 -4.70
N ASP A 201 12.28 9.16 -5.20
CA ASP A 201 13.47 8.81 -4.40
C ASP A 201 13.75 9.87 -3.31
N ARG A 202 13.60 11.16 -3.64
CA ARG A 202 13.79 12.26 -2.68
C ARG A 202 12.73 12.28 -1.58
N THR A 203 11.49 11.92 -1.90
CA THR A 203 10.35 12.02 -0.99
C THR A 203 10.08 10.75 -0.20
N ILE A 204 10.65 9.59 -0.59
CA ILE A 204 10.34 8.27 -0.01
C ILE A 204 10.51 8.19 1.52
N LYS A 205 11.46 8.96 2.08
CA LYS A 205 11.76 9.01 3.53
C LYS A 205 10.77 9.85 4.33
N GLN A 206 9.99 10.72 3.69
CA GLN A 206 8.97 11.51 4.37
C GLN A 206 7.84 10.59 4.89
N LYS A 207 7.07 11.08 5.87
CA LYS A 207 5.79 10.46 6.24
C LYS A 207 4.87 10.40 5.02
N LYS A 208 4.12 9.32 4.84
CA LYS A 208 3.34 9.07 3.62
C LYS A 208 2.23 10.11 3.44
N GLU A 209 1.63 10.57 4.52
CA GLU A 209 0.63 11.65 4.53
C GLU A 209 1.23 12.94 3.96
N LYS A 210 2.46 13.27 4.36
CA LYS A 210 3.19 14.44 3.83
C LYS A 210 3.54 14.27 2.36
N GLN A 211 3.96 13.07 1.94
CA GLN A 211 4.21 12.79 0.52
C GLN A 211 2.95 13.02 -0.31
N LEU A 212 1.80 12.53 0.16
CA LEU A 212 0.52 12.68 -0.52
C LEU A 212 0.03 14.14 -0.54
N GLU A 213 0.21 14.89 0.54
CA GLU A 213 -0.13 16.32 0.62
C GLU A 213 0.77 17.16 -0.31
N GLU A 214 2.08 16.93 -0.27
CA GLU A 214 3.05 17.61 -1.14
C GLU A 214 2.76 17.29 -2.61
N PHE A 215 2.45 16.04 -2.92
CA PHE A 215 2.10 15.62 -4.27
C PHE A 215 0.80 16.26 -4.75
N SER A 216 -0.24 16.21 -3.92
CA SER A 216 -1.56 16.75 -4.27
C SER A 216 -1.52 18.25 -4.51
N SER A 217 -0.85 18.99 -3.63
CA SER A 217 -0.71 20.45 -3.75
C SER A 217 0.07 20.89 -4.99
N ARG A 218 1.05 20.09 -5.43
CA ARG A 218 1.90 20.43 -6.58
C ARG A 218 1.35 19.95 -7.92
N PHE A 219 0.78 18.75 -7.98
CA PHE A 219 0.54 18.07 -9.26
C PHE A 219 -0.95 17.87 -9.61
N MET A 220 -1.88 17.90 -8.65
CA MET A 220 -3.31 17.69 -8.95
C MET A 220 -3.98 18.84 -9.71
N GLY A 221 -3.27 19.97 -9.87
CA GLY A 221 -3.69 21.10 -10.70
C GLY A 221 -3.53 20.88 -12.21
N TYR A 222 -2.77 19.88 -12.65
CA TYR A 222 -2.50 19.60 -14.07
C TYR A 222 -3.65 18.84 -14.76
N ASP A 223 -3.61 18.77 -16.10
CA ASP A 223 -4.63 18.08 -16.91
C ASP A 223 -4.67 16.57 -16.58
N PRO A 224 -5.82 16.02 -16.16
CA PRO A 224 -5.95 14.61 -15.79
C PRO A 224 -5.96 13.62 -16.97
N ASP A 225 -6.09 14.09 -18.21
CA ASP A 225 -6.14 13.25 -19.42
C ASP A 225 -4.90 13.41 -20.33
N LYS A 226 -4.07 14.43 -20.07
CA LYS A 226 -2.89 14.77 -20.89
C LYS A 226 -1.60 14.86 -20.10
N GLY A 227 -0.50 14.52 -20.76
CA GLY A 227 0.83 14.51 -20.16
C GLY A 227 1.02 13.34 -19.18
N ASP A 228 1.94 13.52 -18.24
CA ASP A 228 2.48 12.49 -17.37
C ASP A 228 1.75 12.36 -16.02
N LEU A 229 0.71 13.16 -15.74
CA LEU A 229 0.06 13.16 -14.42
C LEU A 229 -0.49 11.77 -14.06
N SER A 230 -1.17 11.11 -14.99
CA SER A 230 -1.68 9.73 -14.79
C SER A 230 -0.56 8.76 -14.37
N LEU A 231 0.54 8.76 -15.11
CA LEU A 231 1.72 7.95 -14.79
C LEU A 231 2.30 8.33 -13.43
N PHE A 232 2.30 9.61 -13.06
CA PHE A 232 2.85 10.04 -11.79
C PHE A 232 1.97 9.64 -10.59
N VAL A 233 0.64 9.67 -10.73
CA VAL A 233 -0.29 9.15 -9.70
C VAL A 233 -0.03 7.67 -9.45
N ARG A 234 0.10 6.90 -10.54
CA ARG A 234 0.47 5.49 -10.50
C ARG A 234 1.80 5.28 -9.78
N ASP A 235 2.85 5.96 -10.25
CA ASP A 235 4.21 5.79 -9.74
C ASP A 235 4.29 6.20 -8.24
N LEU A 236 3.60 7.27 -7.82
CA LEU A 236 3.51 7.66 -6.39
C LEU A 236 3.00 6.53 -5.50
N TYR A 237 1.84 5.95 -5.86
CA TYR A 237 1.25 4.92 -5.02
C TYR A 237 2.15 3.68 -4.96
N TYR A 238 2.57 3.15 -6.12
CA TYR A 238 3.29 1.88 -6.17
C TYR A 238 4.75 1.97 -5.75
N GLU A 239 5.44 3.08 -6.02
CA GLU A 239 6.86 3.21 -5.67
C GLU A 239 7.05 3.70 -4.24
N ASN A 240 6.19 4.59 -3.73
CA ASN A 240 6.44 5.28 -2.46
C ASN A 240 5.43 4.93 -1.35
N LEU A 241 4.13 4.97 -1.64
CA LEU A 241 3.10 4.89 -0.59
C LEU A 241 2.77 3.44 -0.20
N GLN A 242 2.83 2.53 -1.16
CA GLN A 242 2.77 1.10 -0.91
C GLN A 242 4.18 0.58 -0.61
N ARG A 243 4.55 0.41 0.66
CA ARG A 243 5.85 -0.17 1.05
C ARG A 243 5.74 -1.66 1.32
N LEU A 244 6.89 -2.34 1.31
CA LEU A 244 6.97 -3.76 1.59
C LEU A 244 7.00 -4.05 3.10
N ALA A 245 6.30 -5.10 3.51
CA ALA A 245 6.45 -5.71 4.83
C ALA A 245 7.36 -6.94 4.70
N TYR A 246 8.41 -7.03 5.52
CA TYR A 246 9.38 -8.13 5.45
C TYR A 246 9.18 -9.11 6.61
N PRO A 247 9.03 -10.42 6.35
CA PRO A 247 9.11 -11.41 7.41
C PRO A 247 10.57 -11.53 7.88
N PHE A 248 10.81 -11.27 9.16
CA PHE A 248 12.16 -11.35 9.76
C PHE A 248 12.21 -12.17 11.05
N SER A 249 11.07 -12.60 11.59
CA SER A 249 10.99 -13.42 12.80
C SER A 249 10.15 -14.66 12.53
N SER A 250 10.41 -15.72 13.29
CA SER A 250 9.53 -16.90 13.31
C SER A 250 8.22 -16.66 14.07
N ASP A 251 8.14 -15.58 14.88
CA ASP A 251 6.88 -15.12 15.44
C ASP A 251 6.10 -14.29 14.39
N PRO A 252 4.96 -14.79 13.88
CA PRO A 252 4.15 -14.08 12.87
C PRO A 252 3.64 -12.72 13.30
N THR A 253 3.50 -12.48 14.60
CA THR A 253 2.89 -11.26 15.11
C THR A 253 3.71 -10.02 14.72
N TYR A 254 5.02 -10.14 14.49
CA TYR A 254 5.83 -9.07 13.91
C TYR A 254 5.38 -8.70 12.51
N PHE A 255 5.18 -9.70 11.66
CA PHE A 255 4.71 -9.48 10.30
C PHE A 255 3.31 -8.86 10.30
N THR A 256 2.40 -9.33 11.16
CA THR A 256 1.06 -8.74 11.26
C THR A 256 1.08 -7.28 11.69
N ILE A 257 1.90 -6.90 12.68
CA ILE A 257 2.05 -5.48 13.06
C ILE A 257 2.61 -4.65 11.91
N ASP A 258 3.66 -5.13 11.25
CA ASP A 258 4.22 -4.41 10.10
C ASP A 258 3.19 -4.29 8.97
N TYR A 259 2.36 -5.31 8.76
CA TYR A 259 1.27 -5.28 7.81
C TYR A 259 0.20 -4.25 8.18
N PHE A 260 -0.19 -4.15 9.45
CA PHE A 260 -1.13 -3.13 9.93
C PHE A 260 -0.55 -1.71 9.83
N GLN A 261 0.72 -1.52 10.17
CA GLN A 261 1.41 -0.25 9.97
C GLN A 261 1.42 0.18 8.50
N GLU A 262 1.69 -0.75 7.59
CA GLU A 262 1.61 -0.45 6.16
C GLU A 262 0.18 -0.17 5.68
N ASN A 263 -0.86 -0.61 6.41
CA ASN A 263 -2.27 -0.34 6.09
C ASN A 263 -2.81 0.97 6.69
N LEU A 264 -2.29 1.46 7.81
CA LEU A 264 -2.65 2.77 8.37
C LEU A 264 -2.64 3.86 7.31
N ASN A 265 -1.53 3.92 6.58
CA ASN A 265 -1.27 4.92 5.56
C ASN A 265 -2.14 4.74 4.31
N LYS A 266 -2.77 3.57 4.13
CA LYS A 266 -3.70 3.34 3.01
C LYS A 266 -5.04 3.97 3.25
N GLU A 267 -5.44 4.24 4.49
CA GLU A 267 -6.66 4.98 4.77
C GLU A 267 -6.57 6.40 4.22
N ASP A 268 -5.52 7.15 4.56
CA ASP A 268 -5.33 8.52 4.08
C ASP A 268 -5.33 8.59 2.56
N PHE A 269 -4.64 7.66 1.92
CA PHE A 269 -4.60 7.55 0.47
C PHE A 269 -5.96 7.15 -0.11
N LEU A 270 -6.64 6.14 0.46
CA LEU A 270 -7.95 5.67 0.02
C LEU A 270 -8.97 6.81 0.04
N LYS A 271 -9.08 7.55 1.15
CA LYS A 271 -10.06 8.62 1.30
C LYS A 271 -9.79 9.78 0.34
N GLN A 272 -8.53 10.17 0.17
CA GLN A 272 -8.16 11.23 -0.76
C GLN A 272 -8.38 10.82 -2.23
N MET A 273 -7.96 9.61 -2.60
CA MET A 273 -8.14 9.13 -3.97
C MET A 273 -9.58 8.83 -4.33
N MET A 274 -10.42 8.39 -3.38
CA MET A 274 -11.85 8.24 -3.63
C MET A 274 -12.50 9.59 -3.99
N ALA A 275 -12.15 10.65 -3.25
CA ALA A 275 -12.65 12.00 -3.52
C ALA A 275 -12.12 12.53 -4.87
N LEU A 276 -10.84 12.34 -5.16
CA LEU A 276 -10.25 12.73 -6.46
C LEU A 276 -10.86 11.94 -7.62
N LEU A 277 -11.16 10.65 -7.43
CA LEU A 277 -11.81 9.84 -8.45
C LEU A 277 -13.23 10.34 -8.77
N ALA A 278 -13.99 10.75 -7.76
CA ALA A 278 -15.33 11.31 -7.97
C ALA A 278 -15.31 12.53 -8.91
N GLU A 279 -14.23 13.33 -8.87
CA GLU A 279 -14.04 14.49 -9.74
C GLU A 279 -13.40 14.16 -11.10
N ASN A 280 -12.66 13.05 -11.20
CA ASN A 280 -11.84 12.70 -12.36
C ASN A 280 -12.25 11.39 -13.05
N LEU A 281 -13.45 10.87 -12.76
CA LEU A 281 -14.02 9.72 -13.46
C LEU A 281 -14.10 10.03 -14.96
N GLY A 282 -13.68 9.09 -15.81
CA GLY A 282 -13.62 9.33 -17.26
C GLY A 282 -12.24 9.77 -17.78
N THR A 283 -11.23 9.95 -16.91
CA THR A 283 -9.89 10.42 -17.29
C THR A 283 -8.81 9.33 -17.12
N LYS A 284 -7.62 9.56 -17.67
CA LYS A 284 -6.46 8.68 -17.43
C LYS A 284 -6.06 8.63 -15.96
N VAL A 285 -6.06 9.78 -15.27
CA VAL A 285 -5.83 9.82 -13.81
C VAL A 285 -6.88 9.01 -13.06
N GLY A 286 -8.17 9.15 -13.41
CA GLY A 286 -9.24 8.34 -12.82
C GLY A 286 -9.04 6.84 -13.04
N THR A 287 -8.53 6.44 -14.21
CA THR A 287 -8.19 5.03 -14.51
C THR A 287 -7.09 4.50 -13.60
N GLU A 288 -6.02 5.28 -13.39
CA GLU A 288 -4.92 4.89 -12.49
C GLU A 288 -5.37 4.82 -11.04
N ILE A 289 -6.22 5.75 -10.61
CA ILE A 289 -6.83 5.71 -9.28
C ILE A 289 -7.67 4.44 -9.10
N LEU A 290 -8.50 4.05 -10.07
CA LEU A 290 -9.31 2.84 -9.99
C LEU A 290 -8.46 1.56 -9.86
N PHE A 291 -7.36 1.45 -10.61
CA PHE A 291 -6.41 0.34 -10.42
C PHE A 291 -5.82 0.32 -9.01
N THR A 292 -5.44 1.49 -8.49
CA THR A 292 -4.92 1.59 -7.14
C THR A 292 -5.97 1.23 -6.08
N LEU A 293 -7.22 1.67 -6.24
CA LEU A 293 -8.30 1.33 -5.32
C LEU A 293 -8.54 -0.18 -5.30
N GLU A 294 -8.61 -0.83 -6.47
CA GLU A 294 -8.71 -2.29 -6.56
C GLU A 294 -7.60 -2.98 -5.76
N ASN A 295 -6.36 -2.51 -5.92
CA ASN A 295 -5.23 -3.07 -5.20
C ASN A 295 -5.30 -2.84 -3.69
N ILE A 296 -5.79 -1.68 -3.23
CA ILE A 296 -6.03 -1.42 -1.80
C ILE A 296 -7.04 -2.44 -1.26
N TYR A 297 -8.13 -2.71 -1.97
CA TYR A 297 -9.10 -3.72 -1.56
C TYR A 297 -8.49 -5.13 -1.51
N GLU A 298 -7.63 -5.51 -2.46
CA GLU A 298 -6.88 -6.77 -2.38
C GLU A 298 -6.01 -6.85 -1.11
N ILE A 299 -5.29 -5.78 -0.79
CA ILE A 299 -4.40 -5.72 0.38
C ILE A 299 -5.21 -5.75 1.69
N GLN A 300 -6.38 -5.12 1.71
CA GLN A 300 -7.29 -5.07 2.85
C GLN A 300 -7.92 -6.44 3.13
N ALA A 301 -8.25 -7.22 2.09
CA ALA A 301 -8.68 -8.61 2.25
C ALA A 301 -7.60 -9.46 2.94
N ARG A 302 -6.33 -9.24 2.57
CA ARG A 302 -5.18 -9.90 3.20
C ARG A 302 -4.90 -9.39 4.62
N ALA A 303 -5.15 -8.11 4.90
CA ALA A 303 -5.05 -7.57 6.26
C ALA A 303 -6.05 -8.26 7.20
N LEU A 304 -7.26 -8.51 6.71
CA LEU A 304 -8.26 -9.29 7.43
C LEU A 304 -7.81 -10.73 7.64
N PHE A 305 -7.18 -11.36 6.64
CA PHE A 305 -6.59 -12.69 6.82
C PHE A 305 -5.60 -12.71 7.98
N GLU A 306 -4.66 -11.75 8.04
CA GLU A 306 -3.69 -11.63 9.14
C GLU A 306 -4.37 -11.39 10.50
N LEU A 307 -5.46 -10.62 10.53
CA LEU A 307 -6.28 -10.45 11.74
C LEU A 307 -6.88 -11.78 12.20
N PHE A 308 -7.46 -12.58 11.29
CA PHE A 308 -8.01 -13.90 11.61
C PHE A 308 -6.94 -14.87 12.12
N GLN A 309 -5.73 -14.85 11.52
CA GLN A 309 -4.59 -15.66 12.00
C GLN A 309 -4.11 -15.22 13.38
N SER A 310 -4.21 -13.93 13.70
CA SER A 310 -3.76 -13.39 15.00
C SER A 310 -4.65 -13.79 16.17
N VAL A 311 -5.95 -14.06 15.94
CA VAL A 311 -6.90 -14.43 17.01
C VAL A 311 -6.43 -15.65 17.83
N PRO A 312 -6.15 -16.82 17.24
CA PRO A 312 -5.67 -17.97 18.01
C PRO A 312 -4.31 -17.71 18.67
N ILE A 313 -3.42 -16.94 18.02
CA ILE A 313 -2.08 -16.64 18.54
C ILE A 313 -2.17 -15.79 19.82
N VAL A 314 -2.96 -14.72 19.79
CA VAL A 314 -3.17 -13.83 20.95
C VAL A 314 -3.87 -14.59 22.09
N ASN A 315 -4.84 -15.45 21.78
CA ASN A 315 -5.52 -16.26 22.79
C ASN A 315 -4.59 -17.27 23.48
N ALA A 316 -3.64 -17.84 22.73
CA ALA A 316 -2.65 -18.80 23.22
C ALA A 316 -1.38 -18.15 23.80
N ALA A 317 -1.28 -16.82 23.83
CA ALA A 317 -0.08 -16.11 24.25
C ALA A 317 0.29 -16.39 25.73
N SER A 318 1.58 -16.58 25.98
CA SER A 318 2.13 -16.73 27.34
C SER A 318 1.98 -15.44 28.16
N PRO A 319 2.11 -15.50 29.51
CA PRO A 319 2.12 -14.29 30.33
C PRO A 319 3.18 -13.27 29.90
N GLU A 320 4.39 -13.72 29.60
CA GLU A 320 5.50 -12.87 29.12
C GLU A 320 5.16 -12.20 27.78
N GLN A 321 4.58 -12.94 26.83
CA GLN A 321 4.19 -12.38 25.54
C GLN A 321 3.11 -11.30 25.70
N LYS A 322 2.17 -11.47 26.63
CA LYS A 322 1.12 -10.49 26.93
C LYS A 322 1.66 -9.18 27.54
N GLU A 323 2.87 -9.19 28.10
CA GLU A 323 3.56 -7.98 28.57
C GLU A 323 4.27 -7.20 27.45
N THR A 324 4.22 -7.69 26.20
CA THR A 324 4.80 -6.99 25.05
C THR A 324 3.79 -6.09 24.35
N ILE A 325 4.26 -4.94 23.86
CA ILE A 325 3.41 -3.94 23.19
C ILE A 325 2.74 -4.50 21.93
N ARG A 326 3.43 -5.43 21.25
CA ARG A 326 2.95 -6.11 20.05
C ARG A 326 1.68 -6.92 20.31
N TYR A 327 1.69 -7.79 21.33
CA TYR A 327 0.53 -8.63 21.64
C TYR A 327 -0.63 -7.79 22.19
N GLU A 328 -0.35 -6.76 22.99
CA GLU A 328 -1.38 -5.83 23.45
C GLU A 328 -2.03 -5.07 22.28
N THR A 329 -1.22 -4.62 21.32
CA THR A 329 -1.71 -3.95 20.10
C THR A 329 -2.64 -4.88 19.33
N LEU A 330 -2.23 -6.12 19.06
CA LEU A 330 -3.06 -7.10 18.36
C LEU A 330 -4.36 -7.40 19.12
N ARG A 331 -4.32 -7.53 20.45
CA ARG A 331 -5.50 -7.74 21.29
C ARG A 331 -6.52 -6.61 21.09
N ARG A 332 -6.07 -5.35 21.16
CA ARG A 332 -6.95 -4.18 20.97
C ARG A 332 -7.50 -4.08 19.55
N VAL A 333 -6.68 -4.36 18.53
CA VAL A 333 -7.15 -4.39 17.13
C VAL A 333 -8.21 -5.47 16.93
N ILE A 334 -8.03 -6.67 17.50
CA ILE A 334 -9.03 -7.75 17.46
C ILE A 334 -10.33 -7.29 18.13
N GLU A 335 -10.25 -6.69 19.32
CA GLU A 335 -11.42 -6.19 20.05
C GLU A 335 -12.17 -5.10 19.28
N LYS A 336 -11.44 -4.16 18.67
CA LYS A 336 -11.99 -3.09 17.82
C LYS A 336 -12.77 -3.62 16.62
N TYR A 337 -12.24 -4.60 15.89
CA TYR A 337 -12.85 -5.08 14.65
C TYR A 337 -13.88 -6.21 14.84
N LYS A 338 -13.87 -6.90 15.99
CA LYS A 338 -14.85 -7.96 16.31
C LYS A 338 -16.32 -7.53 16.16
N PRO A 339 -16.80 -6.40 16.69
CA PRO A 339 -18.20 -5.98 16.50
C PRO A 339 -18.53 -5.68 15.04
N ILE A 340 -17.59 -5.12 14.27
CA ILE A 340 -17.77 -4.80 12.85
C ILE A 340 -17.88 -6.10 12.03
N LEU A 341 -17.00 -7.07 12.27
CA LEU A 341 -17.07 -8.38 11.63
C LEU A 341 -18.40 -9.08 11.92
N LYS A 342 -18.88 -9.02 13.17
CA LYS A 342 -20.18 -9.58 13.57
C LYS A 342 -21.34 -8.89 12.85
N SER A 343 -21.37 -7.55 12.82
CA SER A 343 -22.46 -6.79 12.17
C SER A 343 -22.49 -7.04 10.65
N LYS A 344 -21.31 -7.17 10.02
CA LYS A 344 -21.16 -7.51 8.61
C LYS A 344 -21.27 -8.99 8.31
N LYS A 345 -21.53 -9.85 9.30
CA LYS A 345 -21.65 -11.32 9.15
C LYS A 345 -20.43 -11.92 8.43
N ILE A 346 -19.24 -11.52 8.86
CA ILE A 346 -17.96 -12.05 8.38
C ILE A 346 -17.38 -12.92 9.49
N SER A 347 -17.54 -14.23 9.35
CA SER A 347 -17.10 -15.23 10.35
C SER A 347 -15.75 -15.86 10.04
N ASP A 348 -15.30 -15.80 8.79
CA ASP A 348 -14.13 -16.53 8.32
C ASP A 348 -13.53 -15.88 7.06
N ILE A 349 -12.38 -16.41 6.65
CA ILE A 349 -11.59 -15.95 5.51
C ILE A 349 -12.30 -16.18 4.17
N ALA A 350 -13.11 -17.23 4.03
CA ALA A 350 -13.81 -17.51 2.78
C ALA A 350 -14.84 -16.40 2.48
N ILE A 351 -15.56 -15.94 3.50
CA ILE A 351 -16.47 -14.79 3.36
C ILE A 351 -15.69 -13.52 3.02
N VAL A 352 -14.52 -13.27 3.63
CA VAL A 352 -13.66 -12.13 3.29
C VAL A 352 -13.28 -12.17 1.80
N GLN A 353 -12.75 -13.30 1.34
CA GLN A 353 -12.32 -13.47 -0.05
C GLN A 353 -13.48 -13.18 -1.02
N LYS A 354 -14.67 -13.73 -0.76
CA LYS A 354 -15.86 -13.53 -1.59
C LYS A 354 -16.30 -12.06 -1.65
N LEU A 355 -16.41 -11.39 -0.49
CA LEU A 355 -16.87 -10.01 -0.42
C LEU A 355 -15.89 -9.05 -1.10
N TYR A 356 -14.59 -9.22 -0.83
CA TYR A 356 -13.55 -8.38 -1.43
C TYR A 356 -13.37 -8.66 -2.92
N ALA A 357 -13.46 -9.91 -3.37
CA ALA A 357 -13.42 -10.21 -4.80
C ALA A 357 -14.59 -9.58 -5.56
N LYS A 358 -15.82 -9.65 -5.00
CA LYS A 358 -16.98 -8.93 -5.55
C LYS A 358 -16.71 -7.43 -5.65
N LYS A 359 -16.22 -6.81 -4.58
CA LYS A 359 -15.91 -5.38 -4.55
C LYS A 359 -14.85 -4.99 -5.58
N ARG A 360 -13.79 -5.79 -5.71
CA ARG A 360 -12.74 -5.60 -6.71
C ARG A 360 -13.29 -5.69 -8.14
N LEU A 361 -14.20 -6.63 -8.41
CA LEU A 361 -14.90 -6.71 -9.70
C LEU A 361 -15.74 -5.45 -9.99
N GLU A 362 -16.46 -4.92 -9.00
CA GLU A 362 -17.22 -3.66 -9.16
C GLU A 362 -16.31 -2.47 -9.55
N ILE A 363 -15.11 -2.40 -8.95
CA ILE A 363 -14.11 -1.36 -9.26
C ILE A 363 -13.57 -1.54 -10.68
N ILE A 364 -13.19 -2.76 -11.06
CA ILE A 364 -12.67 -3.05 -12.41
C ILE A 364 -13.75 -2.85 -13.48
N ASP A 365 -15.00 -3.19 -13.20
CA ASP A 365 -16.12 -2.91 -14.12
C ASP A 365 -16.35 -1.41 -14.29
N THR A 366 -16.22 -0.64 -13.21
CA THR A 366 -16.26 0.83 -13.28
C THR A 366 -15.12 1.35 -14.15
N LEU A 367 -13.92 0.80 -14.03
CA LEU A 367 -12.76 1.14 -14.87
C LEU A 367 -13.04 0.84 -16.34
N ILE A 368 -13.44 -0.38 -16.68
CA ILE A 368 -13.75 -0.81 -18.05
C ILE A 368 -14.80 0.11 -18.71
N GLN A 369 -15.79 0.56 -17.94
CA GLN A 369 -16.87 1.41 -18.44
C GLN A 369 -16.48 2.88 -18.63
N ASN A 370 -15.48 3.38 -17.90
CA ASN A 370 -15.19 4.81 -17.82
C ASN A 370 -13.79 5.19 -18.35
N SER A 371 -12.88 4.25 -18.62
CA SER A 371 -11.55 4.62 -19.11
C SER A 371 -11.60 5.28 -20.50
N PRO A 372 -10.96 6.46 -20.67
CA PRO A 372 -11.03 7.20 -21.92
C PRO A 372 -10.24 6.48 -23.01
N LYS A 373 -10.80 6.39 -24.22
CA LYS A 373 -10.11 5.87 -25.43
C LYS A 373 -9.42 4.51 -25.23
N SER A 374 -10.03 3.64 -24.45
CA SER A 374 -9.47 2.34 -24.06
C SER A 374 -8.15 2.41 -23.30
N TYR A 375 -7.83 3.53 -22.63
CA TYR A 375 -6.62 3.68 -21.84
C TYR A 375 -6.49 2.53 -20.83
N ARG A 376 -5.44 1.71 -20.98
CA ARG A 376 -5.15 0.53 -20.13
C ARG A 376 -6.27 -0.51 -20.02
N LEU A 377 -7.17 -0.56 -21.02
CA LEU A 377 -8.29 -1.50 -21.02
C LEU A 377 -7.85 -2.97 -21.00
N LYS A 378 -6.71 -3.29 -21.62
CA LYS A 378 -6.09 -4.62 -21.59
C LYS A 378 -5.70 -5.08 -20.18
N ASP A 379 -5.09 -4.19 -19.40
CA ASP A 379 -4.74 -4.49 -18.01
C ASP A 379 -6.01 -4.73 -17.18
N ALA A 380 -7.07 -3.97 -17.44
CA ALA A 380 -8.35 -4.13 -16.73
C ALA A 380 -9.01 -5.48 -17.00
N TYR A 381 -9.05 -5.92 -18.26
CA TYR A 381 -9.54 -7.26 -18.60
C TYR A 381 -8.65 -8.36 -18.01
N PHE A 382 -7.33 -8.19 -18.03
CA PHE A 382 -6.42 -9.15 -17.40
C PHE A 382 -6.72 -9.29 -15.90
N GLU A 383 -6.82 -8.18 -15.17
CA GLU A 383 -7.10 -8.16 -13.74
C GLU A 383 -8.51 -8.69 -13.42
N LYS A 384 -9.52 -8.36 -14.23
CA LYS A 384 -10.87 -8.95 -14.10
C LYS A 384 -10.83 -10.47 -14.20
N GLY A 385 -10.14 -11.00 -15.23
CA GLY A 385 -9.98 -12.44 -15.40
C GLY A 385 -9.22 -13.07 -14.23
N ARG A 386 -8.19 -12.41 -13.69
CA ARG A 386 -7.48 -12.86 -12.49
C ARG A 386 -8.41 -12.97 -11.28
N ILE A 387 -9.22 -11.95 -11.01
CA ILE A 387 -10.13 -11.95 -9.85
C ILE A 387 -11.13 -13.10 -9.97
N LEU A 388 -11.72 -13.30 -11.15
CA LEU A 388 -12.63 -14.41 -11.43
C LEU A 388 -11.94 -15.77 -11.26
N TRP A 389 -10.70 -15.89 -11.74
CA TRP A 389 -9.91 -17.11 -11.58
C TRP A 389 -9.66 -17.42 -10.10
N GLU A 390 -9.19 -16.43 -9.33
CA GLU A 390 -8.99 -16.54 -7.88
C GLU A 390 -10.28 -16.98 -7.16
N MET A 391 -11.43 -16.40 -7.54
CA MET A 391 -12.73 -16.80 -7.01
C MET A 391 -13.09 -18.25 -7.35
N GLY A 392 -12.94 -18.66 -8.60
CA GLY A 392 -13.23 -20.04 -9.02
C GLY A 392 -12.34 -21.05 -8.32
N ARG A 393 -11.08 -20.70 -8.04
CA ARG A 393 -10.17 -21.55 -7.26
C ARG A 393 -10.50 -21.60 -5.77
N ALA A 394 -10.93 -20.49 -5.19
CA ALA A 394 -11.29 -20.43 -3.78
C ALA A 394 -12.63 -21.12 -3.48
N GLU A 395 -13.64 -20.95 -4.35
CA GLU A 395 -14.98 -21.53 -4.19
C GLU A 395 -15.11 -22.92 -4.84
N ASN A 396 -14.10 -23.38 -5.58
CA ASN A 396 -14.13 -24.60 -6.38
C ASN A 396 -15.31 -24.62 -7.37
N GLU A 397 -15.56 -23.48 -8.00
CA GLU A 397 -16.65 -23.27 -8.97
C GLU A 397 -16.08 -23.02 -10.37
N ASP A 398 -16.19 -24.01 -11.25
CA ASP A 398 -15.66 -23.93 -12.62
C ASP A 398 -16.31 -22.80 -13.44
N ARG A 399 -17.54 -22.37 -13.11
CA ARG A 399 -18.20 -21.24 -13.76
C ARG A 399 -17.34 -19.97 -13.75
N TYR A 400 -16.72 -19.65 -12.61
CA TYR A 400 -15.87 -18.46 -12.50
C TYR A 400 -14.56 -18.62 -13.29
N LEU A 401 -14.03 -19.86 -13.36
CA LEU A 401 -12.86 -20.15 -14.18
C LEU A 401 -13.19 -19.95 -15.67
N GLU A 402 -14.32 -20.46 -16.13
CA GLU A 402 -14.80 -20.26 -17.51
C GLU A 402 -15.03 -18.77 -17.84
N GLU A 403 -15.58 -18.01 -16.89
CA GLU A 403 -15.75 -16.57 -17.03
C GLU A 403 -14.39 -15.86 -17.14
N ALA A 404 -13.39 -16.27 -16.35
CA ALA A 404 -12.02 -15.75 -16.45
C ALA A 404 -11.41 -16.00 -17.83
N LEU A 405 -11.52 -17.22 -18.36
CA LEU A 405 -11.05 -17.57 -19.70
C LEU A 405 -11.74 -16.72 -20.77
N SER A 406 -13.06 -16.52 -20.66
CA SER A 406 -13.84 -15.67 -21.57
C SER A 406 -13.40 -14.21 -21.50
N VAL A 407 -13.09 -13.71 -20.31
CA VAL A 407 -12.60 -12.34 -20.11
C VAL A 407 -11.21 -12.16 -20.73
N TRP A 408 -10.27 -13.07 -20.50
CA TRP A 408 -8.94 -12.99 -21.10
C TRP A 408 -8.97 -13.10 -22.63
N ALA A 409 -9.91 -13.87 -23.20
CA ALA A 409 -10.11 -13.96 -24.64
C ALA A 409 -10.57 -12.62 -25.27
N LYS A 410 -11.14 -11.69 -24.48
CA LYS A 410 -11.55 -10.36 -24.95
C LYS A 410 -10.40 -9.36 -25.03
N ILE A 411 -9.22 -9.67 -24.51
CA ILE A 411 -8.08 -8.74 -24.50
C ILE A 411 -7.71 -8.40 -25.96
N PRO A 412 -7.90 -7.14 -26.40
CA PRO A 412 -7.70 -6.75 -27.79
C PRO A 412 -6.27 -6.99 -28.28
N GLN A 413 -6.12 -7.45 -29.53
CA GLN A 413 -4.81 -7.65 -30.16
C GLN A 413 -4.27 -6.37 -30.82
N GLU A 414 -5.11 -5.38 -31.09
CA GLU A 414 -4.75 -4.12 -31.74
C GLU A 414 -4.09 -3.12 -30.76
N ARG A 415 -3.48 -2.04 -31.29
CA ARG A 415 -2.88 -0.99 -30.48
C ARG A 415 -3.97 -0.11 -29.86
N GLU A 416 -4.09 -0.14 -28.54
CA GLU A 416 -4.92 0.77 -27.75
C GLU A 416 -4.04 1.84 -27.08
N GLU A 417 -4.67 2.88 -26.53
CA GLU A 417 -3.97 3.97 -25.84
C GLU A 417 -3.43 3.51 -24.46
N GLY A 418 -2.24 3.98 -24.09
CA GLY A 418 -1.57 3.59 -22.85
C GLY A 418 -0.74 2.30 -22.94
N ASP A 419 0.01 2.04 -21.88
CA ASP A 419 0.86 0.84 -21.78
C ASP A 419 0.00 -0.40 -21.51
N PHE A 420 0.42 -1.57 -22.01
CA PHE A 420 -0.10 -2.86 -21.56
C PHE A 420 0.92 -3.51 -20.64
N LEU A 421 0.79 -3.24 -19.35
CA LEU A 421 1.85 -3.55 -18.40
C LEU A 421 1.90 -5.04 -18.05
N LEU A 422 0.79 -5.75 -18.26
CA LEU A 422 0.68 -7.20 -18.09
C LEU A 422 1.04 -8.02 -19.33
N LYS A 423 1.62 -7.39 -20.37
CA LYS A 423 1.87 -8.03 -21.67
C LYS A 423 2.65 -9.35 -21.56
N LYS A 424 3.79 -9.38 -20.86
CA LYS A 424 4.64 -10.59 -20.70
C LYS A 424 3.89 -11.75 -20.02
N ALA A 425 3.13 -11.43 -18.98
CA ALA A 425 2.28 -12.41 -18.29
C ALA A 425 1.14 -12.90 -19.20
N PHE A 426 0.50 -11.99 -19.93
CA PHE A 426 -0.58 -12.33 -20.86
C PHE A 426 -0.10 -13.14 -22.07
N GLU A 427 1.10 -12.89 -22.59
CA GLU A 427 1.70 -13.69 -23.65
C GLU A 427 1.93 -15.13 -23.17
N THR A 428 2.49 -15.29 -21.97
CA THR A 428 2.70 -16.60 -21.33
C THR A 428 1.36 -17.30 -21.09
N LEU A 429 0.37 -16.57 -20.56
CA LEU A 429 -0.98 -17.08 -20.35
C LEU A 429 -1.62 -17.51 -21.68
N SER A 430 -1.48 -16.70 -22.73
CA SER A 430 -2.04 -16.96 -24.05
C SER A 430 -1.52 -18.26 -24.67
N PHE A 431 -0.27 -18.65 -24.39
CA PHE A 431 0.22 -19.97 -24.79
C PHE A 431 -0.54 -21.09 -24.10
N VAL A 432 -0.80 -20.98 -22.80
CA VAL A 432 -1.61 -21.96 -22.04
C VAL A 432 -3.05 -22.00 -22.55
N LEU A 433 -3.64 -20.84 -22.88
CA LEU A 433 -5.00 -20.73 -23.40
C LEU A 433 -5.19 -21.33 -24.80
N LYS A 434 -4.13 -21.33 -25.61
CA LYS A 434 -4.14 -21.89 -26.98
C LYS A 434 -3.64 -23.33 -27.03
N ASP A 435 -3.18 -23.87 -25.90
CA ASP A 435 -2.69 -25.24 -25.81
C ASP A 435 -3.86 -26.22 -25.96
N GLY A 436 -3.63 -27.31 -26.71
CA GLY A 436 -4.63 -28.36 -26.92
C GLY A 436 -4.98 -29.12 -25.63
N GLU A 437 -4.17 -28.96 -24.58
CA GLU A 437 -4.35 -29.56 -23.25
C GLU A 437 -5.15 -28.67 -22.27
N LEU A 438 -5.70 -27.54 -22.71
CA LEU A 438 -6.49 -26.66 -21.83
C LEU A 438 -7.64 -27.39 -21.14
N ARG A 439 -8.29 -28.29 -21.88
CA ARG A 439 -9.42 -29.09 -21.41
C ARG A 439 -9.10 -30.57 -21.41
N GLU A 440 -9.67 -31.26 -20.44
CA GLU A 440 -9.70 -32.72 -20.43
C GLU A 440 -10.75 -33.24 -21.42
N SER A 441 -10.73 -34.56 -21.68
CA SER A 441 -11.75 -35.23 -22.49
C SER A 441 -13.18 -35.06 -21.94
N SER A 442 -13.32 -34.77 -20.64
CA SER A 442 -14.58 -34.46 -19.95
C SER A 442 -15.12 -33.05 -20.27
N GLY A 443 -14.33 -32.19 -20.92
CA GLY A 443 -14.67 -30.80 -21.21
C GLY A 443 -14.30 -29.81 -20.11
N ASN A 444 -13.93 -30.29 -18.91
CA ASN A 444 -13.47 -29.45 -17.81
C ASN A 444 -12.06 -28.92 -18.06
N ILE A 445 -11.71 -27.79 -17.44
CA ILE A 445 -10.34 -27.25 -17.49
C ILE A 445 -9.42 -28.23 -16.75
N SER A 446 -8.35 -28.67 -17.40
CA SER A 446 -7.44 -29.66 -16.84
C SER A 446 -6.67 -29.11 -15.63
N ASP A 447 -6.39 -29.97 -14.64
CA ASP A 447 -5.64 -29.59 -13.44
C ASP A 447 -4.21 -29.11 -13.76
N ILE A 448 -3.64 -29.64 -14.85
CA ILE A 448 -2.34 -29.19 -15.38
C ILE A 448 -2.45 -27.73 -15.87
N SER A 449 -3.48 -27.42 -16.66
CA SER A 449 -3.71 -26.05 -17.14
C SER A 449 -4.05 -25.10 -15.99
N LYS A 450 -4.85 -25.56 -15.02
CA LYS A 450 -5.13 -24.83 -13.79
C LYS A 450 -3.85 -24.45 -13.06
N SER A 451 -2.92 -25.39 -12.92
CA SER A 451 -1.61 -25.18 -12.28
C SER A 451 -0.69 -24.26 -13.09
N ARG A 452 -0.68 -24.38 -14.43
CA ARG A 452 0.10 -23.49 -15.31
C ARG A 452 -0.41 -22.05 -15.24
N ILE A 453 -1.73 -21.85 -15.25
CA ILE A 453 -2.34 -20.52 -15.10
C ILE A 453 -1.98 -19.93 -13.72
N ASP A 454 -2.12 -20.70 -12.64
CA ASP A 454 -1.70 -20.24 -11.30
C ASP A 454 -0.24 -19.82 -11.25
N TYR A 455 0.64 -20.58 -11.92
CA TYR A 455 2.06 -20.26 -12.01
C TYR A 455 2.27 -18.91 -12.71
N VAL A 456 1.66 -18.70 -13.88
CA VAL A 456 1.75 -17.40 -14.59
C VAL A 456 1.25 -16.25 -13.71
N LEU A 457 0.10 -16.43 -13.07
CA LEU A 457 -0.46 -15.42 -12.18
C LEU A 457 0.46 -15.14 -10.99
N LYS A 458 1.10 -16.15 -10.41
CA LYS A 458 2.02 -16.00 -9.29
C LYS A 458 3.31 -15.27 -9.68
N GLU A 459 3.90 -15.64 -10.80
CA GLU A 459 5.21 -15.14 -11.23
C GLU A 459 5.14 -13.72 -11.83
N ARG A 460 3.95 -13.28 -12.26
CA ARG A 460 3.75 -12.00 -12.97
C ARG A 460 4.34 -10.77 -12.27
N LEU A 461 4.47 -10.79 -10.93
CA LEU A 461 4.94 -9.67 -10.12
C LEU A 461 6.41 -9.77 -9.70
N MET A 462 7.05 -10.93 -9.90
CA MET A 462 8.27 -11.26 -9.16
C MET A 462 9.43 -10.30 -9.46
N GLU A 463 9.66 -10.03 -10.74
CA GLU A 463 10.71 -9.12 -11.20
C GLU A 463 10.49 -7.71 -10.62
N ALA A 464 9.26 -7.21 -10.70
CA ALA A 464 8.90 -5.90 -10.20
C ALA A 464 9.06 -5.80 -8.67
N MET A 465 8.61 -6.81 -7.94
CA MET A 465 8.74 -6.84 -6.48
C MET A 465 10.20 -6.88 -6.04
N ASN A 466 11.06 -7.59 -6.79
CA ASN A 466 12.50 -7.64 -6.50
C ASN A 466 13.16 -6.28 -6.70
N GLN A 467 12.87 -5.59 -7.80
CA GLN A 467 13.41 -4.25 -8.04
C GLN A 467 12.91 -3.24 -7.00
N LYS A 468 11.65 -3.33 -6.58
CA LYS A 468 11.08 -2.46 -5.54
C LYS A 468 11.78 -2.70 -4.20
N LYS A 469 11.97 -3.97 -3.85
CA LYS A 469 12.73 -4.37 -2.67
C LYS A 469 14.15 -3.78 -2.70
N LEU A 470 14.88 -3.94 -3.81
CA LEU A 470 16.23 -3.39 -3.95
C LEU A 470 16.25 -1.86 -3.78
N ARG A 471 15.25 -1.16 -4.32
CA ARG A 471 15.11 0.29 -4.16
C ARG A 471 14.81 0.68 -2.71
N GLU A 472 13.86 0.01 -2.05
CA GLU A 472 13.53 0.28 -0.65
C GLU A 472 14.69 -0.05 0.30
N ASP A 473 15.38 -1.17 0.09
CA ASP A 473 16.58 -1.55 0.84
C ASP A 473 17.68 -0.49 0.69
N ARG A 474 17.89 0.03 -0.52
CA ARG A 474 18.87 1.10 -0.76
C ARG A 474 18.50 2.42 -0.09
N LEU A 475 17.23 2.83 -0.17
CA LEU A 475 16.81 4.18 0.20
C LEU A 475 16.31 4.30 1.64
N LEU A 476 15.60 3.30 2.14
CA LEU A 476 14.97 3.30 3.47
C LEU A 476 15.76 2.47 4.49
N TRP A 477 16.34 1.35 4.05
CA TRP A 477 16.93 0.35 4.95
C TRP A 477 18.40 0.08 4.65
N PRO A 478 19.26 1.12 4.56
CA PRO A 478 20.65 0.93 4.18
C PRO A 478 21.31 -0.02 5.18
N LYS A 479 21.94 -1.08 4.67
CA LYS A 479 22.81 -1.93 5.48
C LYS A 479 23.99 -1.07 5.92
N SER A 480 24.25 -1.02 7.22
CA SER A 480 25.47 -0.38 7.75
C SER A 480 26.65 -0.92 6.95
N LYS A 481 27.46 -0.03 6.35
CA LYS A 481 28.72 -0.44 5.74
C LYS A 481 29.49 -1.17 6.83
N ASP A 482 29.83 -2.43 6.59
CA ASP A 482 30.78 -3.15 7.44
C ASP A 482 32.01 -2.26 7.58
N ILE A 483 32.21 -1.70 8.77
CA ILE A 483 33.48 -1.11 9.16
C ILE A 483 34.40 -2.33 9.27
N ARG A 484 35.15 -2.59 8.19
CA ARG A 484 36.19 -3.60 8.17
C ARG A 484 37.39 -3.17 9.00
#